data_AF-A0A0D0BTD3-F1
#
_entry.id   AF-A0A0D0BTD3-F1
#
_cell.length_a   1.000
_cell.length_b   1.000
_cell.length_c   1.000
_cell.angle_alpha   90.00
_cell.angle_beta   90.00
_cell.angle_gamma   90.00
#
_symmetry.space_group_name_H-M   'P 1'
#
loop_
_entity.id
_entity.type
_entity.pdbx_description
1 polymer ?
#
loop_
_entity_poly.entity_id
_entity_poly.type
_entity_poly.pdbx_seq_one_letter_code
_entity_poly.pdbx_strand_id
1 'polypeptide(L)'
;MSSSAQGLYSLATLIKRLEAITSRLEDVEDSRSAGHLKRQSTSTVTSAAVAETPSAPPPPPPPPPPPPAIEVQSAVPRAVTVYDEIVIEGKLKPFLEINKAIAPPPLNEQVI
;
A
#
# COMPACT_ATOMS: atom_id res chain seq x y z
N MET A 1 -7.25 -32.12 -19.69
CA MET A 1 -7.85 -30.79 -19.50
C MET A 1 -8.12 -30.60 -18.01
N SER A 2 -7.16 -30.08 -17.23
CA SER A 2 -7.33 -29.91 -15.78
C SER A 2 -6.55 -28.68 -15.29
N SER A 3 -7.11 -27.48 -15.44
CA SER A 3 -6.52 -26.24 -14.87
C SER A 3 -7.56 -25.33 -14.20
N SER A 4 -8.86 -25.65 -14.30
CA SER A 4 -9.96 -24.85 -13.75
C SER A 4 -10.16 -25.05 -12.24
N ALA A 5 -9.86 -26.24 -11.70
CA ALA A 5 -10.05 -26.54 -10.28
C ALA A 5 -9.17 -25.68 -9.37
N GLN A 6 -7.92 -25.42 -9.75
CA GLN A 6 -6.97 -24.62 -8.96
C GLN A 6 -7.41 -23.14 -8.81
N GLY A 7 -8.07 -22.58 -9.83
CA GLY A 7 -8.61 -21.21 -9.78
C GLY A 7 -9.79 -21.06 -8.80
N LEU A 8 -10.65 -22.08 -8.72
CA LEU A 8 -11.78 -22.11 -7.78
C LEU A 8 -11.31 -22.18 -6.32
N TYR A 9 -10.24 -22.96 -6.04
CA TYR A 9 -9.61 -22.97 -4.71
C TYR A 9 -8.98 -21.62 -4.35
N SER A 10 -8.40 -20.90 -5.31
CA SER A 10 -7.87 -19.55 -5.09
C SER A 10 -8.98 -18.56 -4.71
N LEU A 11 -10.09 -18.54 -5.46
CA LEU A 11 -11.22 -17.66 -5.20
C LEU A 11 -11.90 -17.98 -3.87
N ALA A 12 -12.17 -19.26 -3.58
CA ALA A 12 -12.77 -19.68 -2.31
C ALA A 12 -11.89 -19.31 -1.11
N THR A 13 -10.56 -19.40 -1.24
CA THR A 13 -9.62 -19.00 -0.19
C THR A 13 -9.57 -17.48 -0.04
N LEU A 14 -9.62 -16.73 -1.14
CA LEU A 14 -9.69 -15.28 -1.10
C LEU A 14 -10.97 -14.80 -0.39
N ILE A 15 -12.13 -15.40 -0.70
CA ILE A 15 -13.41 -15.09 -0.08
C ILE A 15 -13.35 -15.36 1.43
N LYS A 16 -12.91 -16.54 1.87
CA LYS A 16 -12.77 -16.85 3.30
C LYS A 16 -11.82 -15.90 4.03
N ARG A 17 -10.74 -15.47 3.38
CA ARG A 17 -9.81 -14.48 3.96
C ARG A 17 -10.44 -13.11 4.09
N LEU A 18 -11.20 -12.66 3.09
CA LEU A 18 -11.93 -11.40 3.14
C LEU A 18 -12.98 -11.41 4.25
N GLU A 19 -13.74 -12.49 4.38
CA GLU A 19 -14.74 -12.69 5.44
C GLU A 19 -14.11 -12.69 6.84
N ALA A 20 -12.95 -13.34 7.01
CA ALA A 20 -12.22 -13.31 8.28
C ALA A 20 -11.66 -11.91 8.61
N ILE A 21 -11.22 -11.15 7.61
CA ILE A 21 -10.75 -9.78 7.79
C ILE A 21 -11.89 -8.85 8.19
N THR A 22 -13.08 -8.99 7.59
CA THR A 22 -14.25 -8.19 7.94
C THR A 22 -14.79 -8.53 9.32
N SER A 23 -14.82 -9.82 9.69
CA SER A 23 -15.20 -10.24 11.05
C SER A 23 -14.27 -9.65 12.13
N ARG A 24 -12.96 -9.57 11.86
CA ARG A 24 -12.00 -8.94 12.78
C ARG A 24 -12.12 -7.41 12.82
N LEU A 25 -12.52 -6.78 11.71
CA LEU A 25 -12.72 -5.32 11.68
C LEU A 25 -13.88 -4.92 12.59
N GLU A 26 -14.98 -5.68 12.57
CA GLU A 26 -16.14 -5.47 13.46
C GLU A 26 -15.76 -5.68 14.94
N ASP A 27 -14.98 -6.72 15.26
CA ASP A 27 -14.44 -6.96 16.62
C ASP A 27 -13.55 -5.81 17.13
N VAL A 28 -12.72 -5.23 16.25
CA VAL A 28 -11.88 -4.07 16.59
C VAL A 28 -12.72 -2.81 16.77
N GLU A 29 -13.75 -2.58 15.97
CA GLU A 29 -14.62 -1.42 16.09
C GLU A 29 -15.44 -1.43 17.39
N ASP A 30 -15.96 -2.60 17.80
CA ASP A 30 -16.64 -2.78 19.09
C ASP A 30 -15.69 -2.56 20.27
N SER A 31 -14.43 -3.03 20.18
CA SER A 31 -13.42 -2.79 21.20
C SER A 31 -12.94 -1.32 21.27
N ARG A 32 -12.97 -0.59 20.16
CA ARG A 32 -12.62 0.83 20.10
C ARG A 32 -13.70 1.73 20.70
N SER A 33 -14.98 1.40 20.50
CA SER A 33 -16.09 2.14 21.09
C SER A 33 -16.18 2.00 22.62
N ALA A 34 -15.61 0.93 23.21
CA ALA A 34 -15.60 0.71 24.65
C ALA A 34 -14.27 1.09 25.37
N GLY A 35 -13.21 1.47 24.64
CA GLY A 35 -11.83 1.42 25.14
C GLY A 35 -11.10 2.75 25.38
N HIS A 36 -11.70 3.91 25.13
CA HIS A 36 -10.99 5.20 25.22
C HIS A 36 -10.94 5.86 26.62
N LEU A 37 -11.16 5.11 27.72
CA LEU A 37 -10.98 5.64 29.08
C LEU A 37 -10.40 4.59 30.07
N LYS A 38 -9.18 4.08 29.85
CA LYS A 38 -8.30 3.70 30.98
C LYS A 38 -6.86 3.39 30.55
N ARG A 39 -6.02 4.42 30.52
CA ARG A 39 -4.59 4.21 30.82
C ARG A 39 -4.06 5.36 31.67
N GLN A 40 -4.68 5.51 32.84
CA GLN A 40 -4.18 6.35 33.92
C GLN A 40 -3.63 5.42 35.01
N SER A 41 -2.30 5.49 35.17
CA SER A 41 -1.48 5.47 36.39
C SER A 41 -1.90 4.61 37.58
N THR A 42 -0.94 3.82 38.11
CA THR A 42 -0.52 3.69 39.54
C THR A 42 0.25 2.36 39.72
N SER A 43 1.58 2.40 39.88
CA SER A 43 2.33 2.42 41.15
C SER A 43 2.37 1.07 41.89
N THR A 44 3.54 0.43 41.87
CA THR A 44 3.97 -0.49 42.94
C THR A 44 5.23 0.10 43.58
N VAL A 45 5.19 0.21 44.91
CA VAL A 45 6.16 0.87 45.80
C VAL A 45 7.05 -0.20 46.45
N THR A 46 8.32 0.16 46.65
CA THR A 46 9.33 -0.38 47.60
C THR A 46 9.85 -1.82 47.42
N SER A 47 11.17 -1.99 47.27
CA SER A 47 12.09 -2.10 48.42
C SER A 47 13.55 -2.29 48.00
N ALA A 48 14.45 -1.94 48.93
CA ALA A 48 15.88 -2.27 49.02
C ALA A 48 16.87 -1.48 48.14
N ALA A 49 17.52 -0.53 48.80
CA ALA A 49 18.80 0.05 48.41
C ALA A 49 19.91 -1.02 48.44
N VAL A 50 20.67 -1.12 47.34
CA VAL A 50 22.02 -1.67 47.33
C VAL A 50 22.89 -0.63 46.61
N ALA A 51 23.87 -0.10 47.32
CA ALA A 51 24.86 0.80 46.76
C ALA A 51 25.81 -0.01 45.87
N GLU A 52 25.66 0.10 44.55
CA GLU A 52 26.61 -0.45 43.59
C GLU A 52 27.40 0.69 42.94
N THR A 53 28.72 0.55 42.99
CA THR A 53 29.72 1.38 42.30
C THR A 53 29.39 1.52 40.81
N PRO A 54 29.50 2.71 40.20
CA PRO A 54 29.20 2.86 38.78
C PRO A 54 30.35 2.27 37.95
N SER A 55 30.26 0.99 37.60
CA SER A 55 31.01 0.47 36.46
C SER A 55 30.35 1.03 35.21
N ALA A 56 31.08 1.81 34.43
CA ALA A 56 30.59 2.35 33.17
C ALA A 56 30.10 1.20 32.27
N PRO A 57 28.90 1.31 31.67
CA PRO A 57 28.39 0.28 30.78
C PRO A 57 29.29 0.17 29.54
N PRO A 58 29.48 -1.03 28.98
CA PRO A 58 30.21 -1.20 27.74
C PRO A 58 29.56 -0.38 26.60
N PRO A 59 30.35 0.10 25.63
CA PRO A 59 29.81 0.86 24.51
C PRO A 59 28.76 0.03 23.76
N PRO A 60 27.71 0.69 23.22
CA PRO A 60 26.68 -0.01 22.46
C PRO A 60 27.28 -0.68 21.21
N PRO A 61 26.73 -1.83 20.79
CA PRO A 61 27.18 -2.49 19.57
C PRO A 61 26.95 -1.59 18.35
N PRO A 62 27.77 -1.73 17.29
CA PRO A 62 27.60 -0.96 16.07
C PRO A 62 26.22 -1.24 15.44
N PRO A 63 25.61 -0.25 14.76
CA PRO A 63 24.33 -0.44 14.11
C PRO A 63 24.44 -1.50 12.99
N PRO A 64 23.36 -2.29 12.78
CA PRO A 64 23.34 -3.28 11.70
C PRO A 64 23.43 -2.58 10.33
N PRO A 65 23.99 -3.26 9.31
CA PRO A 65 24.06 -2.73 7.97
C PRO A 65 22.66 -2.47 7.40
N PRO A 66 22.48 -1.43 6.57
CA PRO A 66 21.19 -1.12 5.96
C PRO A 66 20.76 -2.27 5.03
N PRO A 67 19.44 -2.57 4.97
CA PRO A 67 18.93 -3.60 4.07
C PRO A 67 19.17 -3.23 2.59
N PRO A 68 19.29 -4.22 1.69
CA PRO A 68 19.41 -3.98 0.27
C PRO A 68 18.23 -3.16 -0.25
N ALA A 69 18.50 -2.12 -1.04
CA ALA A 69 17.47 -1.36 -1.72
C ALA A 69 16.76 -2.27 -2.74
N ILE A 70 15.45 -2.46 -2.56
CA ILE A 70 14.61 -3.15 -3.52
C ILE A 70 14.24 -2.12 -4.59
N GLU A 71 14.82 -2.24 -5.77
CA GLU A 71 14.38 -1.50 -6.95
C GLU A 71 13.03 -2.04 -7.40
N VAL A 72 11.96 -1.37 -6.99
CA VAL A 72 10.62 -1.65 -7.49
C VAL A 72 10.57 -1.13 -8.93
N GLN A 73 10.77 -2.01 -9.91
CA GLN A 73 10.45 -1.70 -11.29
C GLN A 73 8.94 -1.40 -11.36
N SER A 74 8.60 -0.13 -11.54
CA SER A 74 7.22 0.30 -11.74
C SER A 74 6.77 -0.16 -13.13
N ALA A 75 6.27 -1.39 -13.22
CA ALA A 75 5.64 -1.88 -14.44
C ALA A 75 4.37 -1.05 -14.69
N VAL A 76 4.26 -0.47 -15.89
CA VAL A 76 3.06 0.26 -16.31
C VAL A 76 1.86 -0.71 -16.28
N PRO A 77 0.75 -0.37 -15.61
CA PRO A 77 -0.41 -1.25 -15.56
C PRO A 77 -0.98 -1.54 -16.95
N ARG A 78 -1.42 -2.77 -17.19
CA ARG A 78 -2.02 -3.20 -18.48
C ARG A 78 -3.17 -2.30 -18.95
N ALA A 79 -3.94 -1.73 -18.02
CA ALA A 79 -5.02 -0.82 -18.38
C ALA A 79 -4.50 0.45 -19.09
N VAL A 80 -3.34 0.95 -18.67
CA VAL A 80 -2.70 2.13 -19.27
C VAL A 80 -2.17 1.77 -20.66
N THR A 81 -1.54 0.60 -20.83
CA THR A 81 -1.03 0.19 -22.15
C THR A 81 -2.17 0.01 -23.17
N VAL A 82 -3.28 -0.60 -22.76
CA VAL A 82 -4.47 -0.76 -23.62
C VAL A 82 -5.11 0.61 -23.95
N TYR A 83 -5.12 1.53 -23.00
CA TYR A 83 -5.61 2.89 -23.25
C TYR A 83 -4.74 3.61 -24.28
N ASP A 84 -3.42 3.52 -24.15
CA ASP A 84 -2.48 4.12 -25.11
C ASP A 84 -2.70 3.58 -26.53
N GLU A 85 -2.80 2.26 -26.68
CA GLU A 85 -3.04 1.61 -27.98
C GLU A 85 -4.38 2.06 -28.61
N ILE A 86 -5.48 1.99 -27.85
CA ILE A 86 -6.82 2.22 -28.41
C ILE A 86 -7.10 3.70 -28.58
N VAL A 87 -6.79 4.50 -27.57
CA VAL A 87 -7.23 5.91 -27.49
C VAL A 87 -6.15 6.82 -28.05
N ILE A 88 -4.92 6.73 -27.56
CA ILE A 88 -3.85 7.66 -27.96
C ILE A 88 -3.43 7.37 -29.41
N GLU A 89 -3.04 6.12 -29.68
CA GLU A 89 -2.56 5.72 -30.99
C GLU A 89 -3.69 5.52 -32.00
N GLY A 90 -4.75 4.82 -31.59
CA GLY A 90 -5.84 4.46 -32.48
C GLY A 90 -6.82 5.59 -32.84
N LYS A 91 -6.95 6.63 -32.01
CA LYS A 91 -7.97 7.68 -32.20
C LYS A 91 -7.42 9.09 -32.13
N LEU A 92 -6.66 9.40 -31.09
CA LEU A 92 -6.23 10.77 -30.81
C LEU A 92 -5.19 11.27 -31.82
N LYS A 93 -4.16 10.46 -32.14
CA LYS A 93 -3.15 10.81 -33.16
C LYS A 93 -3.80 11.10 -34.55
N PRO A 94 -4.64 10.21 -35.12
CA PRO A 94 -5.34 10.50 -36.37
C PRO A 94 -6.23 11.75 -36.30
N PHE A 95 -6.94 11.95 -35.18
CA PHE A 95 -7.78 13.13 -34.98
C PHE A 95 -6.95 14.42 -35.02
N LEU A 96 -5.79 14.45 -34.36
CA LEU A 96 -4.89 15.60 -34.35
C LEU A 96 -4.34 15.93 -35.73
N GLU A 97 -3.97 14.91 -36.51
CA GLU A 97 -3.51 15.11 -37.89
C GLU A 97 -4.60 15.74 -38.78
N ILE A 98 -5.84 15.26 -38.67
CA ILE A 98 -6.99 15.78 -39.39
C ILE A 98 -7.33 17.20 -38.91
N ASN A 99 -7.32 17.43 -37.60
CA ASN A 99 -7.64 18.71 -36.99
C ASN A 99 -6.65 19.78 -37.45
N LYS A 100 -5.35 19.49 -37.45
CA LYS A 100 -4.31 20.39 -37.96
C LYS A 100 -4.51 20.76 -39.44
N ALA A 101 -5.08 19.86 -40.25
CA ALA A 101 -5.32 20.09 -41.67
C ALA A 101 -6.59 20.90 -41.96
N ILE A 102 -7.60 20.85 -41.07
CA ILE A 102 -8.96 21.36 -41.37
C ILE A 102 -9.33 22.54 -40.45
N ALA A 103 -8.80 22.60 -39.24
CA ALA A 103 -9.29 23.51 -38.23
C ALA A 103 -8.58 24.87 -38.24
N PRO A 104 -9.32 25.96 -37.99
CA PRO A 104 -8.74 27.28 -37.77
C PRO A 104 -7.82 27.28 -36.54
N PRO A 105 -6.77 28.13 -36.52
CA PRO A 105 -5.76 28.17 -35.45
C PRO A 105 -6.27 28.05 -34.00
N PRO A 106 -7.35 28.74 -33.57
CA PRO A 106 -7.83 28.66 -32.19
C PRO A 106 -8.40 27.28 -31.79
N LEU A 107 -8.81 26.45 -32.75
CA LEU A 107 -9.27 25.08 -32.46
C LEU A 107 -8.11 24.09 -32.34
N ASN A 108 -6.96 24.36 -32.95
CA ASN A 108 -5.75 23.55 -32.74
C ASN A 108 -5.21 23.72 -31.32
N GLU A 109 -5.32 24.93 -30.75
CA GLU A 109 -4.83 25.23 -29.39
C GLU A 109 -5.62 24.53 -28.27
N GLN A 110 -6.87 24.13 -28.51
CA GLN A 110 -7.69 23.42 -27.52
C GLN A 110 -7.34 21.93 -27.38
N VAL A 111 -6.55 21.39 -28.30
CA VAL A 111 -6.21 19.95 -28.35
C VAL A 111 -4.74 19.68 -28.00
N ILE A 112 -4.01 20.72 -27.55
CA ILE A 112 -2.61 20.64 -27.10
C ILE A 112 -2.56 20.64 -25.57
#